data_AF-A0A853DHF5-F1
#
_entry.id   AF-A0A853DHF5-F1
#
_cell.length_a   1.000
_cell.length_b   1.000
_cell.length_c   1.000
_cell.angle_alpha   90.00
_cell.angle_beta   90.00
_cell.angle_gamma   90.00
#
_symmetry.space_group_name_H-M   'P 1'
#
loop_
_entity.id
_entity.type
_entity.pdbx_description
1 polymer ?
#
loop_
_entity_poly.entity_id
_entity_poly.type
_entity_poly.pdbx_seq_one_letter_code
_entity_poly.pdbx_strand_id
1 'polypeptide(L)' 'MIAQDLEDERLFIESFRVHSTATVAHTARYTQASVDVIYDAIARGDIATIRLGRKILVLVRPLLASLGEID' A
#
# COMPACT_ATOMS: atom_id res chain seq x y z
N MET A 1 -16.96 0.20 -21.29
CA MET A 1 -16.70 0.55 -19.89
C MET A 1 -15.40 -0.05 -19.36
N ILE A 2 -14.87 -1.14 -19.92
CA ILE A 2 -13.64 -1.82 -19.45
C ILE A 2 -12.37 -0.96 -19.61
N ALA A 3 -12.28 -0.12 -20.64
CA ALA A 3 -11.08 0.68 -20.91
C ALA A 3 -10.83 1.78 -19.87
N GLN A 4 -11.88 2.38 -19.30
CA GLN A 4 -11.75 3.42 -18.28
C GLN A 4 -11.29 2.84 -16.94
N ASP A 5 -11.84 1.68 -16.55
CA ASP A 5 -11.46 1.02 -15.29
C ASP A 5 -9.97 0.64 -15.25
N LEU A 6 -9.41 0.19 -16.38
CA LEU A 6 -7.99 -0.15 -16.49
C LEU A 6 -7.08 1.08 -16.44
N GLU A 7 -7.53 2.22 -16.96
CA GLU A 7 -6.79 3.48 -16.92
C GLU A 7 -6.74 4.04 -15.49
N ASP A 8 -7.87 3.98 -14.78
CA ASP A 8 -7.97 4.38 -13.38
C ASP A 8 -7.10 3.51 -12.46
N GLU A 9 -7.05 2.20 -12.73
CA GLU A 9 -6.19 1.28 -11.98
C GLU A 9 -4.70 1.57 -12.22
N ARG A 10 -4.31 1.84 -13.47
CA ARG A 10 -2.93 2.23 -13.80
C ARG A 10 -2.54 3.54 -13.10
N LEU A 11 -3.39 4.55 -13.18
CA LEU A 11 -3.17 5.84 -12.52
C LEU A 11 -3.05 5.69 -11.01
N PHE A 12 -3.87 4.82 -10.40
CA PHE A 12 -3.76 4.51 -8.99
C PHE A 12 -2.39 3.90 -8.64
N ILE A 13 -1.93 2.87 -9.38
CA ILE A 13 -0.64 2.21 -9.15
C ILE A 13 0.53 3.20 -9.29
N GLU A 14 0.54 3.98 -10.38
CA GLU A 14 1.56 5.01 -10.60
C GLU A 14 1.59 6.03 -9.47
N SER A 15 0.41 6.50 -9.04
CA SER A 15 0.30 7.42 -7.92
C SER A 15 0.81 6.79 -6.63
N PHE A 16 0.51 5.53 -6.34
CA PHE A 16 0.93 4.87 -5.12
C PHE A 16 2.46 4.82 -5.02
N ARG A 17 3.14 4.46 -6.12
CA ARG A 17 4.61 4.29 -6.16
C ARG A 17 5.39 5.59 -5.96
N VAL A 18 4.78 6.76 -6.20
CA VAL A 18 5.45 8.06 -5.98
C VAL A 18 5.25 8.65 -4.58
N HIS A 19 4.28 8.13 -3.80
CA HIS A 19 4.07 8.60 -2.43
C HIS A 19 5.08 7.98 -1.46
N SER A 20 5.52 8.75 -0.47
CA SER A 20 6.40 8.22 0.58
C SER A 20 5.65 7.34 1.59
N THR A 21 4.35 7.62 1.79
CA THR A 21 3.50 6.87 2.71
C THR A 21 2.11 6.64 2.14
N ALA A 22 1.45 5.58 2.58
CA ALA A 22 0.08 5.24 2.21
C ALA A 22 -0.75 4.87 3.45
N THR A 23 -2.08 4.99 3.34
CA THR A 23 -2.98 4.46 4.36
C THR A 23 -3.06 2.93 4.27
N VAL A 24 -3.54 2.30 5.34
CA VAL A 24 -3.83 0.85 5.34
C VAL A 24 -4.82 0.49 4.23
N ALA A 25 -5.85 1.30 4.00
CA ALA A 25 -6.83 1.07 2.94
C ALA A 25 -6.22 1.17 1.52
N HIS A 26 -5.34 2.15 1.28
CA HIS A 26 -4.61 2.22 0.00
C HIS A 26 -3.67 1.04 -0.19
N THR A 27 -2.99 0.62 0.87
CA THR A 27 -2.10 -0.55 0.84
C THR A 27 -2.87 -1.83 0.54
N ALA A 28 -4.04 -2.01 1.16
CA ALA A 28 -4.94 -3.13 0.90
C ALA A 28 -5.40 -3.15 -0.56
N ARG A 29 -5.81 -1.99 -1.11
CA ARG A 29 -6.17 -1.87 -2.52
C ARG A 29 -5.00 -2.22 -3.45
N TYR A 30 -3.81 -1.73 -3.15
CA TYR A 30 -2.60 -1.96 -3.95
C TYR A 30 -2.21 -3.45 -3.99
N THR A 31 -2.16 -4.07 -2.82
CA THR A 31 -1.75 -5.48 -2.65
C THR A 31 -2.87 -6.48 -2.95
N GLN A 32 -4.07 -5.99 -3.29
CA GLN A 32 -5.28 -6.81 -3.44
C GLN A 32 -5.59 -7.69 -2.21
N ALA A 33 -5.17 -7.23 -1.02
CA ALA A 33 -5.41 -7.89 0.26
C ALA A 33 -6.56 -7.21 1.03
N SER A 34 -7.13 -7.91 2.01
CA SER A 34 -8.08 -7.28 2.93
C SER A 34 -7.36 -6.32 3.89
N VAL A 35 -8.08 -5.31 4.38
CA VAL A 35 -7.57 -4.38 5.40
C VAL A 35 -7.09 -5.12 6.65
N ASP A 36 -7.80 -6.19 7.06
CA ASP A 36 -7.43 -7.01 8.21
C ASP A 36 -6.10 -7.73 8.00
N VAL A 37 -5.85 -8.27 6.80
CA VAL A 37 -4.56 -8.89 6.45
C VAL A 37 -3.43 -7.88 6.53
N ILE A 38 -3.66 -6.63 6.11
CA ILE A 38 -2.66 -5.57 6.24
C ILE A 38 -2.41 -5.24 7.71
N TYR A 39 -3.44 -5.13 8.54
CA TYR A 39 -3.25 -4.91 9.98
C TYR A 39 -2.51 -6.05 10.67
N ASP A 40 -2.81 -7.30 10.31
CA ASP A 40 -2.11 -8.47 10.84
C ASP A 40 -0.63 -8.47 10.42
N ALA A 41 -0.32 -8.14 9.17
CA ALA A 41 1.05 -8.01 8.69
C ALA A 41 1.81 -6.88 9.41
N ILE A 42 1.14 -5.75 9.67
CA ILE A 42 1.70 -4.65 10.48
C ILE A 42 1.94 -5.12 11.92
N ALA A 43 1.01 -5.86 12.52
CA ALA A 43 1.13 -6.36 13.89
C ALA A 43 2.26 -7.39 14.04
N ARG A 44 2.53 -8.20 13.02
CA ARG A 44 3.67 -9.14 12.96
C ARG A 44 5.01 -8.44 12.67
N GLY A 45 4.98 -7.20 12.18
CA GLY A 45 6.18 -6.46 11.79
C GLY A 45 6.64 -6.71 10.36
N ASP A 46 5.83 -7.37 9.53
CA ASP A 46 6.13 -7.67 8.13
C ASP A 46 6.09 -6.41 7.25
N ILE A 47 5.31 -5.40 7.66
CA ILE A 47 5.13 -4.12 6.95
C ILE A 47 5.66 -2.97 7.82
N ALA A 48 6.61 -2.21 7.26
CA ALA A 48 7.14 -1.04 7.92
C ALA A 48 6.11 0.11 7.95
N THR A 49 5.90 0.69 9.14
CA THR A 49 4.90 1.75 9.34
C THR A 49 5.42 2.88 10.22
N ILE A 50 4.75 4.03 10.13
CA ILE A 50 4.86 5.14 11.09
C ILE A 50 3.50 5.33 11.73
N ARG A 51 3.48 5.53 13.05
CA ARG A 51 2.27 5.93 13.78
C ARG A 51 2.27 7.43 14.03
N LEU A 52 1.21 8.10 13.59
CA LEU A 52 0.96 9.52 13.86
C LEU A 52 -0.33 9.64 14.65
N GLY A 53 -0.20 9.66 15.98
CA GLY A 53 -1.32 9.58 16.90
C GLY A 53 -2.10 8.26 16.72
N ARG A 54 -3.37 8.35 16.32
CA ARG A 54 -4.23 7.19 16.05
C ARG A 54 -4.12 6.65 14.61
N LYS A 55 -3.39 7.35 13.72
CA LYS A 55 -3.24 6.94 12.33
C LYS A 55 -2.02 6.04 12.15
N ILE A 56 -2.17 5.01 11.33
CA ILE A 56 -1.07 4.15 10.87
C ILE A 56 -0.84 4.46 9.39
N LEU A 57 0.40 4.80 9.06
CA LEU A 57 0.85 5.03 7.69
C LEU A 57 1.87 3.97 7.32
N VAL A 58 1.66 3.32 6.19
CA VAL A 58 2.58 2.35 5.61
C VAL A 58 3.67 3.08 4.85
N LEU A 59 4.91 2.69 5.06
CA LEU A 59 6.04 3.19 4.29
C LEU A 59 6.04 2.50 2.92
N VAL A 60 5.79 3.27 1.85
CA VAL A 60 5.61 2.70 0.50
C VAL A 60 6.90 2.06 0.00
N ARG A 61 8.04 2.74 0.09
CA ARG A 61 9.32 2.18 -0.40
C ARG A 61 9.68 0.85 0.26
N PRO A 62 9.73 0.73 1.60
CA PRO A 62 9.95 -0.55 2.27
C PRO A 62 8.94 -1.62 1.87
N LEU A 63 7.66 -1.27 1.74
CA LEU A 63 6.64 -2.21 1.27
C LEU A 63 6.97 -2.74 -0.14
N LEU A 64 7.26 -1.84 -1.08
CA LEU A 64 7.62 -2.22 -2.46
C LEU A 64 8.89 -3.09 -2.49
N ALA A 65 9.89 -2.79 -1.65
CA ALA A 65 11.08 -3.61 -1.52
C ALA A 65 10.76 -5.02 -0.97
N SER A 66 9.91 -5.12 0.05
CA SER A 66 9.44 -6.42 0.58
C SER A 66 8.63 -7.23 -0.43
N LEU A 67 7.97 -6.56 -1.39
CA LEU A 67 7.26 -7.20 -2.50
C LEU A 67 8.17 -7.54 -3.70
N GLY A 68 9.45 -7.15 -3.66
CA GLY A 68 10.40 -7.36 -4.75
C GLY A 68 10.16 -6.46 -5.96
N GLU A 69 9.47 -5.33 -5.78
CA GLU A 69 9.15 -4.39 -6.86
C GLU A 69 10.22 -3.32 -7.10
N ILE A 70 11.11 -3.12 -6.13
CA ILE A 70 12.24 -2.18 -6.17
C ILE A 70 13.40 -2.74 -5.33
N ASP A 71 14.63 -2.35 -5.69
CA ASP A 71 15.87 -2.65 -4.95
C ASP A 71 16.14 -1.65 -3.79
#